data_AF-A0A9E2BJF7-F1
#
_entry.id   AF-A0A9E2BJF7-F1
#
_cell.length_a   1.000
_cell.length_b   1.000
_cell.length_c   1.000
_cell.angle_alpha   90.00
_cell.angle_beta   90.00
_cell.angle_gamma   90.00
#
_symmetry.space_group_name_H-M   'P 1'
#
loop_
_entity.id
_entity.type
_entity.pdbx_description
1 polymer ?
#
loop_
_entity_poly.entity_id
_entity_poly.type
_entity_poly.pdbx_seq_one_letter_code
_entity_poly.pdbx_strand_id
1 'polypeptide(L)'
;MDLAAKLKALQQTIEEKRALRDRLEGQLQTLKRQWEELVEEMKTLGVTPETIEDEMERLQTEAKTLLSEAESLLSREVTPHELPGDYQDPFGP
;
A
#
# COMPACT_ATOMS: atom_id res chain seq x y z
N MET A 1 52.34 38.84 0.47
CA MET A 1 52.06 37.46 0.93
C MET A 1 50.63 37.13 0.54
N ASP A 2 50.37 36.15 -0.32
CA ASP A 2 48.96 35.81 -0.65
C ASP A 2 48.76 34.43 -1.29
N LEU A 3 49.70 33.94 -2.11
CA LEU A 3 49.50 32.69 -2.87
C LEU A 3 49.44 31.42 -1.99
N ALA A 4 50.31 31.32 -0.98
CA ALA A 4 50.34 30.16 -0.09
C ALA A 4 49.07 30.05 0.77
N ALA A 5 48.51 31.18 1.20
CA ALA A 5 47.26 31.22 1.96
C ALA A 5 46.07 30.79 1.07
N LYS A 6 46.03 31.24 -0.19
CA LYS A 6 45.03 30.82 -1.18
C LYS A 6 45.11 29.33 -1.49
N LEU A 7 46.31 28.77 -1.67
CA LEU A 7 46.50 27.34 -1.89
C LEU A 7 46.00 26.51 -0.70
N LYS A 8 46.30 26.94 0.52
CA LYS A 8 45.82 26.27 1.74
C LYS A 8 44.30 26.29 1.86
N ALA A 9 43.66 27.43 1.57
CA ALA A 9 42.21 27.55 1.59
C ALA A 9 41.53 26.64 0.54
N LEU A 10 42.10 26.57 -0.67
CA LEU A 10 41.63 25.67 -1.72
C LEU A 10 41.78 24.19 -1.33
N GLN A 11 42.91 23.80 -0.74
CA GLN A 11 43.12 22.43 -0.24
C GLN A 11 42.09 22.06 0.82
N GLN A 12 41.86 22.93 1.80
CA GLN A 12 40.86 22.71 2.84
C GLN A 12 39.44 22.57 2.24
N THR A 13 39.10 23.41 1.26
CA THR A 13 37.79 23.34 0.58
C THR A 13 37.63 21.99 -0.14
N ILE A 14 38.68 21.51 -0.80
CA ILE A 14 38.66 20.21 -1.49
C ILE A 14 38.46 19.07 -0.50
N GLU A 15 39.13 19.10 0.64
CA GLU A 15 38.98 18.10 1.71
C GLU A 15 37.55 18.09 2.27
N GLU A 16 36.98 19.26 2.57
CA GLU A 16 35.60 19.40 3.03
C GLU A 16 34.59 18.85 2.00
N LYS A 17 34.79 19.15 0.71
CA LYS A 17 33.93 18.64 -0.36
C LYS A 17 34.05 17.13 -0.54
N ARG A 18 35.25 16.55 -0.37
CA ARG A 18 35.45 15.09 -0.38
C ARG A 18 34.74 14.41 0.78
N ALA A 19 34.91 14.94 1.99
CA ALA A 19 34.21 14.42 3.17
C ALA A 19 32.68 14.48 3.01
N LEU A 20 32.17 15.58 2.43
CA LEU A 20 30.74 15.70 2.11
C LEU A 20 30.29 14.65 1.09
N ARG A 21 31.04 14.47 0.00
CA ARG A 21 30.73 13.44 -1.01
C ARG A 21 30.69 12.06 -0.38
N ASP A 22 31.71 11.68 0.39
CA ASP A 22 31.80 10.34 0.99
C ASP A 22 30.63 10.08 1.94
N ARG A 23 30.20 11.11 2.69
CA ARG A 23 28.99 11.05 3.52
C ARG A 23 27.73 10.82 2.68
N LEU A 24 27.55 11.58 1.60
CA LEU A 24 26.39 11.47 0.72
C LEU A 24 26.34 10.10 0.03
N GLU A 25 27.49 9.56 -0.38
CA GLU A 25 27.61 8.21 -0.94
C GLU A 25 27.16 7.15 0.08
N GLY A 26 27.60 7.25 1.34
CA GLY A 26 27.15 6.35 2.40
C GLY A 26 25.64 6.43 2.67
N GLN A 27 25.07 7.65 2.66
CA GLN A 27 23.63 7.84 2.80
C GLN A 27 22.87 7.24 1.62
N LEU A 28 23.36 7.41 0.39
CA LEU A 28 22.75 6.84 -0.81
C LEU A 28 22.76 5.31 -0.78
N GLN A 29 23.87 4.69 -0.38
CA GLN A 29 23.95 3.23 -0.24
C GLN A 29 22.95 2.72 0.80
N THR A 30 22.79 3.43 1.91
CA THR A 30 21.82 3.07 2.96
C THR A 30 20.39 3.13 2.42
N LEU A 31 20.03 4.21 1.71
CA LEU A 31 18.71 4.37 1.11
C LEU A 31 18.41 3.30 0.05
N LYS A 32 19.40 2.96 -0.78
CA LYS A 32 19.25 1.88 -1.77
C LYS A 32 18.94 0.55 -1.10
N ARG A 33 19.69 0.19 -0.05
CA ARG A 33 19.43 -1.04 0.70
C ARG A 33 18.02 -1.05 1.30
N GLN A 34 17.60 0.06 1.93
CA GLN A 34 16.26 0.17 2.50
C GLN A 34 15.16 0.04 1.44
N TRP A 35 15.37 0.62 0.26
CA TRP A 35 14.44 0.48 -0.86
C TRP A 35 14.37 -0.96 -1.37
N GLU A 36 15.51 -1.63 -1.53
CA GLU A 36 15.57 -3.04 -1.93
C GLU A 36 14.86 -3.96 -0.92
N GLU A 37 15.11 -3.76 0.38
CA GLU A 37 14.42 -4.47 1.47
C GLU A 37 12.89 -4.28 1.39
N LEU A 38 12.42 -3.05 1.23
CA LEU A 38 11.00 -2.74 1.11
C LEU A 38 10.37 -3.42 -0.13
N VAL A 39 11.06 -3.38 -1.26
CA VAL A 39 10.57 -4.01 -2.50
C VAL A 39 10.46 -5.53 -2.34
N GLU A 40 11.42 -6.17 -1.68
CA GLU A 40 11.34 -7.61 -1.40
C GLU A 40 10.20 -7.93 -0.43
N GLU A 41 10.00 -7.14 0.63
CA GLU A 41 8.85 -7.29 1.51
C GLU A 41 7.52 -7.17 0.74
N MET A 42 7.39 -6.18 -0.14
CA MET A 42 6.21 -6.04 -1.00
C MET A 42 5.98 -7.28 -1.87
N LYS A 43 7.04 -7.83 -2.48
CA LYS A 43 6.93 -9.05 -3.30
C LYS A 43 6.46 -10.25 -2.48
N THR A 44 6.87 -10.37 -1.21
CA THR A 44 6.35 -11.44 -0.34
C THR A 44 4.86 -11.30 -0.06
N LEU A 45 4.31 -10.08 -0.13
CA LEU A 45 2.88 -9.78 -0.05
C LEU A 45 2.17 -9.91 -1.40
N GLY A 46 2.88 -10.31 -2.47
CA GLY A 46 2.33 -10.50 -3.80
C GLY A 46 2.17 -9.21 -4.64
N VAL A 47 2.74 -8.09 -4.17
CA VAL A 47 2.63 -6.78 -4.84
C VAL A 47 4.00 -6.17 -5.12
N THR A 48 4.06 -5.18 -6.01
CA THR A 48 5.25 -4.32 -6.21
C THR A 48 4.83 -2.86 -6.11
N PRO A 49 5.77 -1.90 -6.03
CA PRO A 49 5.44 -0.48 -6.05
C PRO A 49 4.57 -0.07 -7.24
N GLU A 50 4.73 -0.74 -8.38
CA GLU A 50 3.99 -0.46 -9.61
C GLU A 50 2.60 -1.10 -9.64
N THR A 51 2.36 -2.16 -8.86
CA THR A 51 1.12 -2.96 -8.93
C THR A 51 0.24 -2.85 -7.69
N ILE A 52 0.71 -2.21 -6.62
CA ILE A 52 -0.01 -2.11 -5.35
C ILE A 52 -1.36 -1.40 -5.48
N GLU A 53 -1.46 -0.37 -6.32
CA GLU A 53 -2.71 0.37 -6.55
C GLU A 53 -3.75 -0.51 -7.26
N ASP A 54 -3.35 -1.18 -8.35
CA ASP A 54 -4.20 -2.09 -9.09
C ASP A 54 -4.73 -3.25 -8.22
N GLU A 55 -3.87 -3.81 -7.36
CA GLU A 55 -4.27 -4.90 -6.45
C GLU A 55 -5.27 -4.40 -5.39
N MET A 56 -5.13 -3.18 -4.90
CA MET A 56 -6.12 -2.58 -3.98
C MET A 56 -7.48 -2.40 -4.65
N GLU A 57 -7.53 -1.95 -5.90
CA GLU A 57 -8.78 -1.81 -6.65
C GLU A 57 -9.45 -3.16 -6.92
N ARG A 58 -8.64 -4.18 -7.28
CA ARG A 58 -9.11 -5.55 -7.47
C ARG A 58 -9.77 -6.09 -6.20
N LEU A 59 -9.08 -5.98 -5.06
CA LEU A 59 -9.58 -6.44 -3.76
C LEU A 59 -10.83 -5.66 -3.32
N GLN A 60 -10.88 -4.35 -3.56
CA GLN A 60 -12.06 -3.54 -3.24
C GLN A 60 -13.28 -3.96 -4.07
N THR A 61 -13.07 -4.28 -5.35
CA THR A 61 -14.13 -4.75 -6.24
C THR A 61 -14.62 -6.13 -5.80
N GLU A 62 -13.70 -7.05 -5.51
CA GLU A 62 -14.01 -8.39 -5.00
C GLU A 62 -14.82 -8.32 -3.70
N ALA A 63 -14.44 -7.46 -2.76
CA ALA A 63 -15.16 -7.26 -1.51
C ALA A 63 -16.60 -6.76 -1.73
N LYS A 64 -16.80 -5.80 -2.64
CA LYS A 64 -18.15 -5.29 -2.97
C LYS A 64 -19.02 -6.38 -3.59
N THR A 65 -18.46 -7.20 -4.47
CA THR A 65 -19.15 -8.32 -5.10
C THR A 65 -19.58 -9.34 -4.04
N LEU A 66 -18.65 -9.78 -3.19
CA LEU A 66 -18.94 -10.74 -2.11
C LEU A 66 -20.00 -10.22 -1.13
N LEU A 67 -19.97 -8.92 -0.81
CA LEU A 67 -20.97 -8.30 0.05
C LEU A 67 -22.37 -8.34 -0.60
N SER A 68 -22.46 -7.98 -1.89
CA SER A 68 -23.72 -8.04 -2.66
C SER A 68 -24.26 -9.48 -2.77
N GLU A 69 -23.38 -10.45 -3.01
CA GLU A 69 -23.74 -11.87 -3.03
C GLU A 69 -24.30 -12.33 -1.68
N ALA A 70 -23.64 -11.97 -0.58
CA ALA A 70 -24.11 -12.28 0.76
C ALA A 70 -25.48 -11.65 1.06
N GLU A 71 -25.69 -10.38 0.71
CA GLU A 71 -26.98 -9.69 0.86
C GLU A 71 -28.08 -10.34 0.03
N SER A 72 -27.77 -10.77 -1.20
CA SER A 72 -28.70 -11.48 -2.07
C SER A 72 -29.09 -12.84 -1.50
N LEU A 73 -28.14 -13.60 -0.98
CA LEU A 73 -28.39 -14.89 -0.33
C LEU A 73 -29.30 -14.72 0.89
N LEU A 74 -29.01 -13.74 1.76
CA LEU A 74 -29.85 -13.41 2.90
C LEU A 74 -31.26 -13.01 2.45
N SER A 75 -31.39 -12.14 1.44
CA SER A 75 -32.69 -11.69 0.93
C SER A 75 -33.51 -12.82 0.29
N ARG A 76 -32.87 -13.83 -0.32
CA ARG A 76 -33.54 -15.02 -0.88
C ARG A 76 -34.00 -16.00 0.19
N GLU A 77 -33.31 -16.06 1.32
CA GLU A 77 -33.76 -16.79 2.51
C GLU A 77 -34.97 -16.10 3.17
N VAL A 78 -35.04 -14.77 3.15
CA VAL A 78 -36.24 -14.01 3.56
C VAL A 78 -37.23 -13.89 2.40
N THR A 79 -37.70 -15.01 1.87
CA THR A 79 -39.01 -15.00 1.18
C THR A 79 -40.07 -15.01 2.28
N PRO A 80 -40.92 -13.97 2.42
CA PRO A 80 -42.14 -14.13 3.17
C PRO A 80 -42.87 -15.27 2.50
N HIS A 81 -43.04 -16.39 3.21
CA HIS A 81 -43.98 -17.41 2.81
C HIS A 81 -45.29 -16.68 2.54
N GLU A 82 -45.66 -16.53 1.28
CA GLU A 82 -47.00 -16.09 0.92
C GLU A 82 -47.92 -17.10 1.58
N LEU A 83 -48.51 -16.71 2.71
CA LEU A 83 -49.52 -17.51 3.35
C LEU A 83 -50.55 -17.80 2.24
N PRO A 84 -50.79 -19.07 1.91
CA PRO A 84 -51.75 -19.40 0.87
C PRO A 84 -53.06 -18.71 1.23
N GLY A 85 -53.68 -18.06 0.23
CA GLY A 85 -54.85 -17.19 0.36
C GLY A 85 -56.13 -17.82 0.93
N ASP A 86 -56.02 -18.99 1.56
CA ASP A 86 -57.09 -19.77 2.17
C ASP A 86 -56.83 -20.06 3.66
N TYR A 87 -55.94 -19.32 4.36
CA TYR A 87 -55.84 -19.44 5.82
C TYR A 87 -57.10 -18.87 6.49
N GLN A 88 -58.16 -19.68 6.57
CA GLN A 88 -59.29 -19.45 7.46
C GLN A 88 -58.90 -19.90 8.88
N ASP A 89 -58.94 -18.97 9.82
CA ASP A 89 -58.64 -19.21 11.23
C ASP A 89 -59.65 -20.23 11.83
N PRO A 90 -59.21 -21.41 12.28
CA PRO A 90 -60.09 -22.45 12.81
C PRO A 90 -60.58 -22.18 14.24
N PHE A 91 -60.13 -21.11 14.91
CA PHE A 91 -60.61 -20.72 16.25
C PHE A 91 -61.30 -19.34 16.31
N GLY A 92 -61.72 -18.81 15.15
CA GLY A 92 -62.80 -17.82 14.94
C GLY A 92 -62.54 -16.39 15.46
N PRO A 93 -63.52 -15.45 15.40
CA PRO A 93 -64.72 -15.34 14.54
C PRO A 93 -64.52 -14.50 13.26
#